data_AF-A0A7X6YQ95-F1
#
_entry.id   AF-A0A7X6YQ95-F1
#
_cell.length_a   1.000
_cell.length_b   1.000
_cell.length_c   1.000
_cell.angle_alpha   90.00
_cell.angle_beta   90.00
_cell.angle_gamma   90.00
#
_symmetry.space_group_name_H-M   'P 1'
#
loop_
_entity.id
_entity.type
_entity.pdbx_description
1 polymer ?
#
loop_
_entity_poly.entity_id
_entity_poly.type
_entity_poly.pdbx_seq_one_letter_code
_entity_poly.pdbx_strand_id
1 'polypeptide(L)'
;VGHSGIFSAAVAAVETVDKAMAELIPMILERGGAALITADHGNAEAMLDRDNGGPLTAHTSNPVPLILAGVRGIELADGRLADLAPTILELADLEQPEAMTGKSLIRKSAGK
;
A
#
# COMPACT_ATOMS: atom_id res chain seq x y z
N VAL A 1 -2.57 3.42 17.48
CA VAL A 1 -1.32 2.84 18.03
C VAL A 1 -0.10 3.71 17.71
N GLY A 2 0.19 4.03 16.45
CA GLY A 2 1.26 4.99 16.11
C GLY A 2 1.10 6.37 16.78
N HIS A 3 -0.10 6.96 16.72
CA HIS A 3 -0.43 8.20 17.44
C HIS A 3 -0.25 8.18 18.97
N SER A 4 -0.06 7.02 19.60
CA SER A 4 0.21 6.96 21.05
C SER A 4 1.64 7.39 21.40
N GLY A 5 2.57 7.38 20.43
CA GLY A 5 3.99 7.62 20.68
C GLY A 5 4.70 6.48 21.43
N ILE A 6 4.01 5.39 21.76
CA ILE A 6 4.57 4.24 22.48
C ILE A 6 5.15 3.27 21.46
N PHE A 7 6.48 3.27 21.31
CA PHE A 7 7.20 2.45 20.32
C PHE A 7 6.84 0.96 20.38
N SER A 8 6.86 0.35 21.57
CA SER A 8 6.55 -1.07 21.74
C SER A 8 5.11 -1.43 21.34
N ALA A 9 4.16 -0.52 21.55
CA ALA A 9 2.78 -0.71 21.12
C ALA A 9 2.64 -0.59 19.59
N ALA A 10 3.41 0.29 18.95
CA ALA A 10 3.46 0.38 17.50
C ALA A 10 4.07 -0.88 16.86
N VAL A 11 5.15 -1.42 17.44
CA VAL A 11 5.75 -2.70 17.01
C VAL A 11 4.72 -3.83 17.08
N ALA A 12 4.07 -4.02 18.24
CA ALA A 12 3.06 -5.06 18.40
C ALA A 12 1.89 -4.90 17.43
N ALA A 13 1.50 -3.66 17.11
CA ALA A 13 0.47 -3.40 16.13
C ALA A 13 0.87 -3.79 14.70
N VAL A 14 2.09 -3.43 14.27
CA VAL A 14 2.59 -3.81 12.94
C VAL A 14 2.71 -5.34 12.82
N GLU A 15 3.24 -6.02 13.84
CA GLU A 15 3.31 -7.49 13.88
C GLU A 15 1.92 -8.15 13.83
N THR A 16 0.90 -7.50 14.40
CA THR A 16 -0.48 -8.00 14.35
C THR A 16 -1.06 -7.87 12.94
N VAL A 17 -0.83 -6.74 12.27
CA VAL A 17 -1.25 -6.54 10.87
C VAL A 17 -0.53 -7.52 9.94
N ASP A 18 0.77 -7.71 10.13
CA ASP A 18 1.56 -8.68 9.36
C ASP A 18 0.99 -10.11 9.45
N LYS A 19 0.68 -10.59 10.67
CA LYS A 19 0.02 -11.89 10.87
C LYS A 19 -1.34 -11.98 10.19
N ALA A 20 -2.16 -10.95 10.30
CA ALA A 20 -3.47 -10.92 9.64
C ALA A 20 -3.34 -10.95 8.10
N MET A 21 -2.34 -10.26 7.56
CA MET A 21 -2.03 -10.30 6.13
C MET A 21 -1.50 -11.66 5.68
N ALA A 22 -0.68 -12.32 6.50
CA ALA A 22 -0.17 -13.66 6.24
C ALA A 22 -1.30 -14.71 6.16
N GLU A 23 -2.42 -14.49 6.85
CA GLU A 23 -3.62 -15.31 6.72
C GLU A 23 -4.46 -14.91 5.49
N LEU A 24 -4.71 -13.62 5.30
CA LEU A 24 -5.64 -13.10 4.28
C LEU A 24 -5.12 -13.27 2.85
N ILE A 25 -3.87 -12.90 2.60
CA ILE A 25 -3.33 -12.83 1.24
C ILE A 25 -3.32 -14.21 0.57
N PRO A 26 -2.83 -15.30 1.19
CA PRO A 26 -2.90 -16.64 0.59
C PRO A 26 -4.32 -17.04 0.19
N MET A 27 -5.33 -16.75 1.02
CA MET A 27 -6.73 -17.07 0.70
C MET A 27 -7.25 -16.34 -0.55
N ILE A 28 -6.80 -15.11 -0.79
CA ILE A 28 -7.12 -14.36 -2.02
C ILE A 28 -6.46 -15.06 -3.22
N LEU A 29 -5.17 -15.40 -3.09
CA LEU A 29 -4.39 -16.01 -4.17
C LEU A 29 -4.89 -17.41 -4.54
N GLU A 30 -5.27 -18.23 -3.56
CA GLU A 30 -5.82 -19.58 -3.77
C GLU A 30 -7.14 -19.56 -4.56
N ARG A 31 -7.89 -18.45 -4.48
CA ARG A 31 -9.13 -18.24 -5.25
C ARG A 31 -8.87 -17.68 -6.65
N GLY A 32 -7.61 -17.57 -7.06
CA GLY A 32 -7.22 -16.95 -8.33
C GLY A 32 -7.36 -15.43 -8.33
N GLY A 33 -7.47 -14.81 -7.15
CA GLY A 33 -7.55 -13.36 -7.01
C GLY A 33 -6.18 -12.69 -7.01
N ALA A 34 -6.21 -11.37 -7.09
CA ALA A 34 -5.05 -10.50 -6.93
C ALA A 34 -5.23 -9.59 -5.70
N ALA A 35 -4.12 -9.17 -5.10
CA ALA A 35 -4.12 -8.22 -3.99
C ALA A 35 -3.17 -7.05 -4.29
N LEU A 36 -3.68 -5.83 -4.09
CA LEU A 36 -2.90 -4.61 -4.12
C LEU A 36 -2.73 -4.13 -2.68
N ILE A 37 -1.51 -4.25 -2.15
CA ILE A 37 -1.17 -3.99 -0.75
C ILE A 37 -0.48 -2.63 -0.68
N THR A 38 -1.03 -1.70 0.09
CA THR A 38 -0.52 -0.34 0.23
C THR A 38 -0.94 0.30 1.55
N ALA A 39 -0.60 1.56 1.75
CA ALA A 39 -1.07 2.40 2.85
C ALA A 39 -1.59 3.74 2.31
N ASP A 40 -2.38 4.45 3.10
CA ASP A 40 -2.86 5.80 2.79
C ASP A 40 -1.83 6.88 3.17
N HIS A 41 -1.07 6.66 4.24
CA HIS A 41 0.05 7.52 4.65
C HIS A 41 1.02 6.78 5.60
N GLY A 42 2.13 7.45 5.95
CA GLY A 42 3.04 6.98 6.99
C GLY A 42 2.62 7.39 8.41
N ASN A 43 3.11 6.65 9.40
CA ASN A 43 3.02 6.94 10.84
C ASN A 43 4.01 6.04 11.61
N ALA A 44 3.75 4.73 11.65
CA ALA A 44 4.44 3.80 12.55
C ALA A 44 5.93 3.57 12.23
N GLU A 45 6.39 3.97 11.06
CA GLU A 45 7.81 3.90 10.67
C GLU A 45 8.67 4.98 11.35
N ALA A 46 8.05 6.02 11.91
CA ALA A 46 8.72 7.06 12.67
C ALA A 46 7.98 7.33 13.98
N MET A 47 8.52 6.82 15.08
CA MET A 47 7.92 6.95 16.42
C MET A 47 8.68 7.94 17.32
N LEU A 48 9.79 8.51 16.83
CA LEU A 48 10.65 9.44 17.54
C LEU A 48 10.85 10.69 16.68
N ASP A 49 10.63 11.84 17.28
CA ASP A 49 10.95 13.14 16.69
C ASP A 49 12.47 13.33 16.70
N ARG A 50 13.05 13.59 15.53
CA ARG A 50 14.51 13.72 15.37
C ARG A 50 15.08 15.01 15.93
N ASP A 51 14.27 16.06 16.05
CA ASP A 51 14.71 17.38 16.47
C ASP A 51 14.75 17.49 17.99
N ASN A 52 13.75 16.93 18.67
CA ASN A 52 13.62 17.01 20.13
C ASN A 52 13.79 15.67 20.88
N GLY A 53 13.86 14.54 20.18
CA GLY A 53 14.03 13.21 20.77
C GLY A 53 12.80 12.69 21.55
N GLY A 54 11.66 13.37 21.45
CA GLY A 54 10.40 12.98 22.06
C GLY A 54 9.56 12.04 21.19
N PRO A 55 8.44 11.52 21.71
CA PRO A 55 7.54 10.66 20.93
C PRO A 55 6.94 11.43 19.75
N LEU A 56 7.02 10.84 18.56
CA LEU A 56 6.30 11.36 17.39
C LEU A 56 4.91 10.70 17.34
N THR A 57 3.87 11.53 17.39
CA THR A 57 2.47 11.08 17.39
C THR A 57 1.72 11.50 16.13
N ALA A 58 2.37 12.17 15.18
CA ALA A 58 1.77 12.64 13.95
C ALA A 58 1.99 11.67 12.77
N HIS A 59 1.33 11.93 11.64
CA HIS A 59 1.65 11.27 10.38
C HIS A 59 3.02 11.73 9.86
N THR A 60 3.58 10.97 8.93
CA THR A 60 4.74 11.39 8.16
C THR A 60 4.37 11.69 6.71
N SER A 61 5.29 12.31 5.98
CA SER A 61 5.23 12.50 4.53
C SER A 61 6.05 11.43 3.77
N ASN A 62 6.43 10.34 4.44
CA ASN A 62 7.16 9.26 3.77
C ASN A 62 6.27 8.61 2.70
N PRO A 63 6.86 8.16 1.57
CA PRO A 63 6.11 7.41 0.57
C PRO A 63 5.61 6.09 1.16
N VAL A 64 4.46 5.62 0.65
CA VAL A 64 3.84 4.35 1.03
C VAL A 64 4.24 3.23 0.08
N PRO A 65 4.36 1.98 0.56
CA PRO A 65 4.64 0.86 -0.33
C PRO A 65 3.45 0.56 -1.23
N LEU A 66 3.72 -0.02 -2.40
CA LEU A 66 2.70 -0.59 -3.27
C LEU A 66 3.17 -1.94 -3.79
N ILE A 67 2.45 -3.00 -3.45
CA ILE A 67 2.81 -4.39 -3.80
C ILE A 67 1.62 -5.03 -4.51
N LEU A 68 1.86 -5.61 -5.68
CA LEU A 68 0.90 -6.45 -6.40
C LEU A 68 1.23 -7.92 -6.17
N ALA A 69 0.27 -8.66 -5.64
CA ALA A 69 0.33 -10.12 -5.47
C ALA A 69 -0.74 -10.81 -6.32
N GLY A 70 -0.45 -12.02 -6.80
CA GLY A 70 -1.39 -12.85 -7.56
C GLY A 70 -1.38 -12.66 -9.07
N VAL A 71 -0.71 -11.63 -9.58
CA VAL A 71 -0.55 -11.40 -11.02
C VAL A 71 0.92 -11.42 -11.40
N ARG A 72 1.27 -12.18 -12.44
CA ARG A 72 2.65 -12.33 -12.91
C ARG A 72 2.88 -11.49 -14.16
N GLY A 73 4.12 -11.06 -14.36
CA GLY A 73 4.52 -10.32 -15.58
C GLY A 73 4.03 -8.87 -15.63
N ILE A 74 3.48 -8.36 -14.52
CA ILE A 74 3.10 -6.95 -14.38
C ILE A 74 4.14 -6.25 -13.50
N GLU A 75 4.64 -5.13 -14.00
CA GLU A 75 5.42 -4.18 -13.22
C GLU A 75 4.59 -2.93 -12.95
N LEU A 76 4.70 -2.38 -11.74
CA LEU A 76 4.07 -1.12 -11.38
C LEU A 76 5.06 0.03 -11.52
N ALA A 77 4.58 1.18 -11.96
CA ALA A 77 5.29 2.46 -11.91
C ALA A 77 5.04 3.17 -10.58
N ASP A 78 5.88 4.16 -10.27
CA ASP A 78 5.61 5.09 -9.18
C ASP A 78 4.38 5.95 -9.48
N GLY A 79 3.70 6.42 -8.43
CA GLY A 79 2.52 7.27 -8.57
C GLY A 79 1.99 7.78 -7.24
N ARG A 80 0.67 8.04 -7.20
CA ARG A 80 -0.03 8.58 -6.02
C ARG A 80 -1.31 7.79 -5.73
N LEU A 81 -1.94 8.05 -4.59
CA LEU A 81 -3.14 7.32 -4.15
C LEU A 81 -4.30 7.34 -5.17
N ALA A 82 -4.45 8.44 -5.92
CA ALA A 82 -5.48 8.56 -6.95
C ALA A 82 -5.32 7.55 -8.11
N ASP A 83 -4.15 6.93 -8.25
CA ASP A 83 -3.80 6.00 -9.32
C ASP A 83 -4.15 4.54 -8.97
N LEU A 84 -4.49 4.25 -7.70
CA LEU A 84 -4.83 2.90 -7.23
C LEU A 84 -6.12 2.38 -7.86
N ALA A 85 -7.19 3.19 -7.88
CA ALA A 85 -8.48 2.77 -8.43
C ALA A 85 -8.41 2.49 -9.95
N PRO A 86 -7.81 3.37 -10.79
CA PRO A 86 -7.52 3.06 -12.19
C PRO A 86 -6.73 1.76 -12.38
N THR A 87 -5.73 1.50 -11.52
CA THR A 87 -4.92 0.26 -11.58
C THR A 87 -5.78 -0.97 -11.31
N ILE A 88 -6.66 -0.91 -10.32
CA ILE A 88 -7.58 -2.02 -10.01
C ILE A 88 -8.56 -2.28 -11.15
N LEU A 89 -9.09 -1.23 -11.79
CA LEU A 89 -9.98 -1.38 -12.95
C LEU A 89 -9.27 -2.05 -14.12
N GLU A 90 -8.03 -1.65 -14.43
CA GLU A 90 -7.25 -2.28 -15.50
C GLU A 90 -6.95 -3.76 -15.18
N LEU A 91 -6.61 -4.10 -13.93
CA LEU A 91 -6.43 -5.50 -13.51
C LEU A 91 -7.71 -6.34 -13.63
N ALA A 92 -8.88 -5.71 -13.49
CA ALA A 92 -10.18 -6.35 -13.58
C ALA A 92 -10.78 -6.34 -15.01
N ASP A 93 -10.04 -5.82 -16.00
CA ASP A 93 -10.51 -5.62 -17.38
C ASP A 93 -11.82 -4.79 -17.44
N LEU A 94 -11.87 -3.71 -16.64
CA LEU A 94 -13.00 -2.79 -16.57
C LEU A 94 -12.64 -1.41 -17.10
N GLU A 95 -13.59 -0.74 -17.74
CA GLU A 95 -13.41 0.62 -18.25
C GLU A 95 -13.27 1.64 -17.10
N GLN A 96 -12.28 2.52 -17.23
CA GLN A 96 -12.09 3.65 -16.32
C GLN A 96 -13.08 4.77 -16.68
N PRO A 97 -13.91 5.25 -15.72
CA PRO A 97 -14.82 6.36 -15.97
C PRO A 97 -14.05 7.69 -16.11
N GLU A 98 -14.56 8.61 -16.93
CA GLU A 98 -13.92 9.92 -17.20
C GLU A 98 -13.67 10.76 -15.93
N ALA A 99 -14.49 10.58 -14.89
CA ALA A 99 -14.32 11.28 -13.62
C ALA A 99 -13.05 10.85 -12.83
N MET A 100 -12.53 9.64 -13.08
CA MET A 100 -11.27 9.21 -12.50
C MET A 100 -10.11 9.80 -13.29
N THR A 101 -9.42 10.78 -12.71
CA THR A 101 -8.28 11.47 -13.37
C THR A 101 -6.92 10.87 -13.04
N GLY A 102 -6.87 9.90 -12.12
CA GLY A 102 -5.69 9.07 -11.90
C GLY A 102 -5.36 8.21 -13.13
N LYS A 103 -4.16 7.66 -13.15
CA LYS A 103 -3.70 6.78 -14.23
C LYS A 103 -3.31 5.45 -13.65
N SER A 104 -3.63 4.36 -14.34
CA SER A 104 -3.15 3.05 -13.92
C SER A 104 -1.62 3.03 -13.83
N LEU A 105 -1.13 2.36 -12.80
CA LEU A 105 0.30 2.20 -12.50
C LEU A 105 0.90 1.01 -13.25
N ILE A 106 0.12 0.21 -13.98
CA ILE A 106 0.65 -0.90 -14.78
C ILE A 106 1.56 -0.34 -15.88
N ARG A 107 2.81 -0.77 -15.89
CA ARG A 107 3.74 -0.45 -16.97
C ARG A 107 3.31 -1.19 -18.22
N LYS A 108 2.90 -0.43 -19.24
CA LYS A 108 2.68 -0.98 -20.57
C LYS A 108 4.04 -1.42 -21.12
N SER A 109 4.15 -2.69 -21.50
CA SER A 109 5.31 -3.17 -22.24
C SER A 109 5.44 -2.30 -23.49
N ALA A 110 6.60 -1.65 -23.68
CA ALA A 110 6.89 -1.05 -24.98
C ALA A 110 6.83 -2.20 -25.99
N GLY A 111 5.89 -2.13 -26.93
CA GLY A 111 5.79 -3.11 -28.01
C GLY A 111 7.16 -3.28 -28.63
N LYS A 112 7.63 -4.53 -28.72
CA LYS A 112 8.68 -4.88 -29.66
C LYS A 112 8.11 -4.88 -31.06
#